data_AF-U4UYB7-F1
#
_entry.id   AF-U4UYB7-F1
#
_cell.length_a   1.000
_cell.length_b   1.000
_cell.length_c   1.000
_cell.angle_alpha   90.00
_cell.angle_beta   90.00
_cell.angle_gamma   90.00
#
_symmetry.space_group_name_H-M   'P 1'
#
loop_
_entity.id
_entity.type
_entity.pdbx_description
1 polymer ?
#
loop_
_entity_poly.entity_id
_entity_poly.type
_entity_poly.pdbx_seq_one_letter_code
_entity_poly.pdbx_strand_id
1 'polypeptide(L)'
;MSLNVQVVARPNFEILDIVIRWPGSAHDSRIFNSSSVCMRLQNNNLRGILLGDSAYVQSSYLDTPVLQPANGPERSYNNAHISTRNMVERTFGLWKGRFRCIARPLQVKLRHAIRIIAAVAVLYNIAVKENEPLEESDLIAEDFPTSTQPRAQEKTL
;
A
#
# COMPACT_ATOMS: atom_id res chain seq x y z
N MET A 1 -7.35 -16.85 10.10
CA MET A 1 -8.06 -15.80 9.33
C MET A 1 -7.03 -14.73 9.00
N SER A 2 -6.91 -14.34 7.73
CA SER A 2 -6.03 -13.24 7.30
C SER A 2 -6.83 -11.96 7.12
N LEU A 3 -6.18 -10.81 7.27
CA LEU A 3 -6.73 -9.48 7.05
C LEU A 3 -6.08 -8.88 5.81
N ASN A 4 -6.86 -8.28 4.91
CA ASN A 4 -6.33 -7.47 3.81
C ASN A 4 -6.18 -6.02 4.30
N VAL A 5 -5.00 -5.44 4.08
CA VAL A 5 -4.64 -4.08 4.45
C VAL A 5 -4.31 -3.33 3.18
N GLN A 6 -5.18 -2.41 2.78
CA GLN A 6 -4.91 -1.49 1.69
C GLN A 6 -4.43 -0.16 2.27
N VAL A 7 -3.40 0.41 1.66
CA VAL A 7 -2.85 1.72 2.01
C VAL A 7 -2.90 2.61 0.77
N VAL A 8 -2.88 3.92 0.97
CA VAL A 8 -2.46 4.90 -0.03
C VAL A 8 -1.30 5.66 0.57
N ALA A 9 -0.14 5.68 -0.07
CA ALA A 9 1.04 6.37 0.43
C ALA A 9 1.52 7.49 -0.49
N ARG A 10 2.28 8.42 0.07
CA ARG A 10 2.94 9.50 -0.65
C ARG A 10 4.37 9.15 -1.06
N PRO A 11 4.98 9.93 -1.98
CA PRO A 11 6.40 9.82 -2.33
C PRO A 11 7.40 10.01 -1.16
N ASN A 12 6.95 10.54 -0.02
CA ASN A 12 7.75 10.68 1.20
C ASN A 12 7.46 9.57 2.24
N PHE A 13 6.84 8.47 1.81
CA PHE A 13 6.42 7.34 2.65
C PHE A 13 5.31 7.66 3.68
N GLU A 14 4.69 8.85 3.64
CA GLU A 14 3.53 9.14 4.51
C GLU A 14 2.30 8.33 4.06
N ILE A 15 1.64 7.64 5.01
CA ILE A 15 0.36 6.94 4.78
C ILE A 15 -0.78 7.97 4.78
N LEU A 16 -1.50 8.11 3.68
CA LEU A 16 -2.64 9.02 3.56
C LEU A 16 -3.98 8.38 3.92
N ASP A 17 -4.16 7.12 3.56
CA ASP A 17 -5.37 6.35 3.83
C ASP A 17 -4.99 4.91 4.16
N ILE A 18 -5.79 4.28 5.03
CA ILE A 18 -5.61 2.88 5.40
C ILE A 18 -6.96 2.20 5.56
N VAL A 19 -7.13 1.05 4.91
CA VAL A 19 -8.32 0.22 4.97
C VAL A 19 -7.95 -1.17 5.50
N ILE A 20 -8.39 -1.46 6.72
CA ILE A 20 -8.00 -2.66 7.51
C ILE A 20 -9.22 -3.47 8.00
N ARG A 21 -10.30 -3.47 7.22
CA ARG A 21 -11.60 -4.07 7.62
C ARG A 21 -12.04 -5.27 6.79
N TRP A 22 -11.19 -5.73 5.87
CA TRP A 22 -11.55 -6.76 4.90
C TRP A 22 -10.82 -8.08 5.16
N PRO A 23 -11.47 -9.23 4.92
CA PRO A 23 -10.79 -10.51 4.98
C PRO A 23 -9.72 -10.58 3.89
N GLY A 24 -8.66 -11.38 4.12
CA GLY A 24 -7.56 -11.55 3.18
C GLY A 24 -7.95 -12.08 1.79
N SER A 25 -9.16 -12.61 1.63
CA SER A 25 -9.71 -13.06 0.34
C SER A 25 -10.42 -11.97 -0.46
N ALA A 26 -10.58 -10.76 0.09
CA ALA A 26 -11.23 -9.67 -0.61
C ALA A 26 -10.33 -9.14 -1.74
N HIS A 27 -10.93 -8.91 -2.92
CA HIS A 27 -10.26 -8.29 -4.06
C HIS A 27 -9.96 -6.82 -3.78
N ASP A 28 -8.76 -6.37 -4.15
CA ASP A 28 -8.28 -5.03 -3.81
C ASP A 28 -9.12 -3.94 -4.48
N SER A 29 -9.60 -4.16 -5.71
CA SER A 29 -10.55 -3.28 -6.38
C SER A 29 -11.86 -3.08 -5.59
N ARG A 30 -12.35 -4.13 -4.93
CA ARG A 30 -13.55 -4.05 -4.07
C ARG A 30 -13.27 -3.26 -2.80
N ILE A 31 -12.08 -3.44 -2.21
CA ILE A 31 -11.66 -2.70 -1.01
C ILE A 31 -11.57 -1.21 -1.35
N PHE A 32 -10.90 -0.86 -2.45
CA PHE A 32 -10.76 0.51 -2.91
C PHE A 32 -12.10 1.16 -3.23
N ASN A 33 -12.99 0.48 -3.96
CA ASN A 33 -14.33 1.01 -4.26
C ASN A 33 -15.18 1.26 -3.00
N SER A 34 -14.86 0.59 -1.90
CA SER A 34 -15.53 0.75 -0.60
C SER A 34 -14.75 1.66 0.36
N SER A 35 -13.68 2.32 -0.10
CA SER A 35 -12.80 3.17 0.71
C SER A 35 -13.30 4.61 0.79
N SER A 36 -12.91 5.32 1.86
CA SER A 36 -13.23 6.75 1.99
C SER A 36 -12.50 7.58 0.94
N VAL A 37 -11.26 7.19 0.59
CA VAL A 37 -10.48 7.89 -0.43
C VAL A 37 -11.15 7.84 -1.81
N CYS A 38 -11.67 6.68 -2.22
CA CYS A 38 -12.39 6.55 -3.49
C CYS A 38 -13.66 7.42 -3.52
N MET A 39 -14.47 7.37 -2.46
CA MET A 39 -15.66 8.22 -2.33
C MET A 39 -15.32 9.72 -2.42
N ARG A 40 -14.22 10.15 -1.79
CA ARG A 40 -13.80 11.55 -1.80
C ARG A 40 -13.26 12.00 -3.17
N LEU A 41 -12.57 11.11 -3.88
CA LEU A 41 -12.10 11.37 -5.24
C LEU A 41 -13.28 11.48 -6.22
N GLN A 42 -14.23 10.54 -6.16
CA GLN A 42 -15.44 10.55 -6.99
C GLN A 42 -16.29 11.82 -6.79
N ASN A 43 -16.44 12.25 -5.54
CA ASN A 43 -17.22 13.44 -5.19
C ASN A 43 -16.44 14.75 -5.35
N ASN A 44 -15.21 14.72 -5.89
CA ASN A 44 -14.31 15.87 -6.02
C ASN A 44 -13.97 16.58 -4.68
N ASN A 45 -14.17 15.90 -3.54
CA ASN A 45 -13.74 16.37 -2.21
C ASN A 45 -12.25 16.16 -1.96
N LEU A 46 -11.61 15.30 -2.75
CA LEU A 46 -10.17 15.13 -2.82
C LEU A 46 -9.76 15.25 -4.29
N ARG A 47 -8.71 16.02 -4.57
CA ARG A 47 -8.15 16.17 -5.92
C ARG A 47 -6.80 15.46 -5.98
N GLY A 48 -6.56 14.74 -7.07
CA GLY A 48 -5.34 14.01 -7.30
C GLY A 48 -5.59 12.75 -8.14
N ILE A 49 -4.50 12.11 -8.53
CA ILE A 49 -4.51 10.85 -9.26
C ILE A 49 -3.75 9.83 -8.40
N LEU A 50 -4.37 8.68 -8.17
CA LEU A 50 -3.72 7.52 -7.58
C LEU A 50 -3.12 6.64 -8.67
N LEU A 51 -2.10 5.85 -8.34
CA LEU A 51 -1.50 4.86 -9.25
C LEU A 51 -1.77 3.46 -8.70
N GLY A 52 -2.56 2.67 -9.43
CA GLY A 52 -2.90 1.29 -9.05
C GLY A 52 -2.25 0.25 -9.95
N ASP A 53 -2.27 -1.02 -9.51
CA ASP A 53 -1.95 -2.14 -10.40
C ASP A 53 -3.01 -2.35 -11.49
N SER A 54 -2.71 -3.27 -12.39
CA SER A 54 -3.60 -3.75 -13.43
C SER A 54 -4.87 -4.45 -12.91
N ALA A 55 -4.99 -4.76 -11.62
CA ALA A 55 -6.21 -5.34 -11.05
C ALA A 55 -7.27 -4.28 -10.70
N TYR A 56 -6.90 -3.00 -10.76
CA TYR A 56 -7.84 -1.89 -10.66
C TYR A 56 -8.40 -1.47 -12.01
N VAL A 57 -9.51 -0.73 -11.97
CA VAL A 57 -10.14 -0.16 -13.16
C VAL A 57 -9.65 1.27 -13.35
N GLN A 58 -9.14 1.57 -14.54
CA GLN A 58 -8.75 2.93 -14.97
C GLN A 58 -9.91 3.91 -14.79
N SER A 59 -9.64 5.07 -14.21
CA SER A 59 -10.64 6.13 -13.99
C SER A 59 -10.01 7.52 -13.99
N SER A 60 -10.82 8.58 -13.84
CA SER A 60 -10.33 9.97 -13.78
C SER A 60 -9.44 10.29 -12.57
N TYR A 61 -9.38 9.40 -11.59
CA TYR A 61 -8.65 9.59 -10.33
C TYR A 61 -7.77 8.38 -9.95
N LEU A 62 -7.72 7.35 -10.81
CA LEU A 62 -6.88 6.17 -10.62
C LEU A 62 -6.33 5.72 -11.96
N ASP A 63 -5.03 5.91 -12.12
CA ASP A 63 -4.26 5.48 -13.27
C ASP A 63 -3.71 4.07 -13.04
N THR A 64 -3.64 3.28 -14.12
CA THR A 64 -3.22 1.87 -14.14
C THR A 64 -2.22 1.64 -15.27
N PRO A 65 -1.31 0.65 -15.15
CA PRO A 65 -0.31 0.40 -16.19
C PRO A 65 -0.97 -0.03 -17.51
N VAL A 66 -0.36 0.35 -18.63
CA VAL A 66 -0.76 -0.11 -19.96
C VAL A 66 -0.44 -1.61 -20.08
N LEU A 67 -1.44 -2.45 -20.30
CA LEU A 67 -1.26 -3.92 -20.30
C LEU A 67 -0.39 -4.43 -21.45
N GLN A 68 -0.47 -3.79 -22.62
CA GLN A 68 0.26 -4.19 -23.83
C GLN A 68 0.92 -2.95 -24.47
N PRO A 69 2.05 -2.46 -23.92
CA PRO A 69 2.68 -1.24 -24.40
C PRO A 69 3.30 -1.46 -25.78
N ALA A 70 2.75 -0.81 -26.80
CA ALA A 70 3.10 -0.96 -28.21
C ALA A 70 4.21 0.01 -28.66
N ASN A 71 4.34 1.17 -28.03
CA ASN A 71 5.26 2.23 -28.44
C ASN A 71 6.20 2.69 -27.30
N GLY A 72 7.19 3.51 -27.65
CA GLY A 72 8.16 4.06 -26.69
C GLY A 72 7.51 4.84 -25.54
N PRO A 73 6.55 5.76 -25.81
CA PRO A 73 5.84 6.49 -24.76
C PRO A 73 5.11 5.59 -23.74
N GLU A 74 4.40 4.57 -24.18
CA GLU A 74 3.69 3.64 -23.28
C GLU A 74 4.66 2.84 -22.40
N ARG A 75 5.80 2.42 -22.95
CA ARG A 75 6.87 1.76 -22.17
C ARG A 75 7.47 2.72 -21.14
N SER A 76 7.71 3.97 -21.52
CA SER A 76 8.22 5.01 -20.61
C SER A 76 7.22 5.31 -19.49
N TYR A 77 5.92 5.39 -19.82
CA TYR A 77 4.84 5.53 -18.85
C TYR A 77 4.84 4.38 -17.85
N ASN A 78 4.84 3.12 -18.33
CA ASN A 78 4.85 1.95 -17.45
C ASN A 78 6.10 1.90 -16.56
N ASN A 79 7.28 2.28 -17.07
CA ASN A 79 8.50 2.33 -16.26
C ASN A 79 8.38 3.36 -15.12
N ALA A 80 7.87 4.56 -15.41
CA ALA A 80 7.62 5.58 -14.41
C ALA A 80 6.53 5.15 -13.41
N HIS A 81 5.48 4.50 -13.90
CA HIS A 81 4.38 3.96 -13.11
C HIS A 81 4.90 2.93 -12.09
N ILE A 82 5.67 1.93 -12.55
CA ILE A 82 6.27 0.90 -11.69
C ILE A 82 7.19 1.55 -10.64
N SER A 83 8.09 2.44 -11.05
CA SER A 83 9.01 3.11 -10.13
C SER A 83 8.27 3.90 -9.05
N THR A 84 7.14 4.52 -9.39
CA THR A 84 6.34 5.29 -8.43
C THR A 84 5.62 4.36 -7.47
N ARG A 85 5.06 3.25 -7.95
CA ARG A 85 4.37 2.27 -7.11
C ARG A 85 5.30 1.52 -6.15
N ASN A 86 6.57 1.34 -6.50
CA ASN A 86 7.57 0.78 -5.57
C ASN A 86 7.67 1.58 -4.25
N MET A 87 7.28 2.86 -4.23
CA MET A 87 7.20 3.68 -3.01
C MET A 87 6.31 3.06 -1.94
N VAL A 88 5.20 2.49 -2.35
CA VAL A 88 4.20 1.92 -1.46
C VAL A 88 4.69 0.62 -0.84
N GLU A 89 5.31 -0.26 -1.64
CA GLU A 89 5.96 -1.47 -1.12
C GLU A 89 7.05 -1.13 -0.11
N ARG A 90 7.87 -0.11 -0.42
CA ARG A 90 8.87 0.43 0.51
C ARG A 90 8.23 0.98 1.78
N THR A 91 7.08 1.65 1.67
CA THR A 91 6.33 2.15 2.83
C THR A 91 5.92 1.00 3.76
N PHE A 92 5.43 -0.12 3.21
CA PHE A 92 5.15 -1.32 4.02
C PHE A 92 6.41 -1.90 4.66
N GLY A 93 7.50 -2.00 3.91
CA GLY A 93 8.78 -2.49 4.44
C GLY A 93 9.26 -1.65 5.63
N LEU A 94 9.29 -0.31 5.47
CA LEU A 94 9.66 0.62 6.54
C LEU A 94 8.70 0.55 7.74
N TRP A 95 7.40 0.46 7.47
CA TRP A 95 6.38 0.40 8.52
C TRP A 95 6.48 -0.88 9.35
N LYS A 96 6.65 -2.04 8.70
CA LYS A 96 6.89 -3.34 9.36
C LYS A 96 8.25 -3.37 10.07
N GLY A 97 9.27 -2.76 9.48
CA GLY A 97 10.61 -2.64 10.05
C GLY A 97 10.59 -1.92 11.40
N ARG A 98 10.00 -0.72 11.41
CA ARG A 98 9.87 0.11 12.61
C ARG A 98 8.96 -0.51 13.66
N PHE A 99 7.84 -1.11 13.24
CA PHE A 99 6.91 -1.78 14.14
C PHE A 99 6.91 -3.29 13.90
N ARG A 100 7.96 -3.96 14.39
CA ARG A 100 8.14 -5.41 14.26
C ARG A 100 6.97 -6.26 14.76
N CYS A 101 6.10 -5.70 15.61
CA CYS A 101 4.88 -6.38 16.05
C CYS A 101 3.91 -6.71 14.90
N ILE A 102 3.90 -5.93 13.81
CA ILE A 102 3.09 -6.21 12.61
C ILE A 102 3.88 -6.91 11.50
N ALA A 103 5.18 -7.11 11.67
CA ALA A 103 6.02 -7.89 10.75
C ALA A 103 5.79 -9.41 10.86
N ARG A 104 5.12 -9.85 11.93
CA ARG A 104 4.76 -11.26 12.17
C ARG A 104 3.26 -11.40 12.37
N PRO A 105 2.68 -12.60 12.15
CA PRO A 105 1.27 -12.84 12.43
C PRO A 105 0.90 -12.49 13.88
N LEU A 106 -0.04 -11.56 14.03
CA LEU A 106 -0.54 -11.14 15.34
C LEU A 106 -1.38 -12.27 15.98
N GLN A 107 -0.92 -12.79 17.12
CA GLN A 107 -1.62 -13.83 17.89
C GLN A 107 -2.70 -13.24 18.82
N VAL A 108 -3.59 -12.43 18.25
CA VAL A 108 -4.68 -11.76 18.98
C VAL A 108 -6.00 -11.91 18.24
N LYS A 109 -7.11 -11.64 18.93
CA LYS A 109 -8.43 -11.56 18.28
C LYS A 109 -8.42 -10.49 17.19
N LEU A 110 -9.11 -10.74 16.08
CA LEU A 110 -9.18 -9.84 14.92
C LEU A 110 -9.44 -8.36 15.29
N ARG A 111 -10.39 -8.12 16.21
CA ARG A 111 -10.71 -6.77 16.71
C ARG A 111 -9.51 -6.03 17.32
N HIS A 112 -8.59 -6.75 17.96
CA HIS A 112 -7.39 -6.17 18.55
C HIS A 112 -6.31 -5.99 17.48
N ALA A 113 -6.18 -6.93 16.54
CA ALA A 113 -5.26 -6.81 15.42
C ALA A 113 -5.54 -5.53 14.61
N ILE A 114 -6.80 -5.27 14.28
CA ILE A 114 -7.22 -4.04 13.59
C ILE A 114 -6.80 -2.79 14.38
N ARG A 115 -6.99 -2.77 15.71
CA ARG A 115 -6.60 -1.63 16.55
C ARG A 115 -5.09 -1.44 16.62
N ILE A 116 -4.33 -2.53 16.72
CA ILE A 116 -2.86 -2.50 16.74
C ILE A 116 -2.36 -1.93 15.42
N ILE A 117 -2.82 -2.47 14.28
CA ILE A 117 -2.43 -2.01 12.94
C ILE A 117 -2.77 -0.52 12.77
N ALA A 118 -3.96 -0.08 13.14
CA ALA A 118 -4.33 1.34 13.09
C ALA A 118 -3.42 2.22 13.96
N ALA A 119 -3.15 1.80 15.20
CA ALA A 119 -2.31 2.55 16.12
C ALA A 119 -0.88 2.71 15.59
N VAL A 120 -0.27 1.63 15.10
CA VAL A 120 1.10 1.69 14.57
C VAL A 120 1.18 2.43 13.23
N ALA A 121 0.11 2.48 12.43
CA ALA A 121 0.06 3.34 11.23
C ALA A 121 0.12 4.83 11.61
N VAL A 122 -0.62 5.23 12.65
CA VAL A 122 -0.60 6.61 13.16
C VAL A 122 0.78 6.96 13.72
N LEU A 123 1.36 6.08 14.55
CA LEU A 123 2.70 6.30 15.12
C LEU A 123 3.77 6.36 14.02
N TYR A 124 3.67 5.51 13.00
CA TYR A 124 4.56 5.56 11.84
C TYR A 124 4.52 6.92 11.14
N ASN A 125 3.32 7.43 10.86
CA ASN A 125 3.17 8.74 10.23
C ASN A 125 3.72 9.89 11.09
N ILE A 126 3.58 9.82 12.41
CA ILE A 126 4.18 10.80 13.32
C ILE A 126 5.71 10.76 13.16
N ALA A 127 6.30 9.58 13.22
CA ALA A 127 7.75 9.42 13.08
C ALA A 127 8.27 9.87 11.70
N VAL A 128 7.51 9.64 10.62
CA VAL A 128 7.82 10.18 9.28
C VAL A 128 7.79 11.71 9.26
N LYS A 129 6.82 12.34 9.93
CA LYS A 129 6.70 13.81 9.99
C LYS A 129 7.80 14.48 10.79
N GLU A 130 8.21 13.85 11.89
CA GLU A 130 9.30 14.31 12.73
C GLU A 130 10.69 14.02 12.11
N ASN A 131 10.73 13.41 10.92
CA ASN A 131 11.97 12.96 10.27
C ASN A 131 12.83 12.08 11.19
N GLU A 132 12.20 11.22 11.99
CA GLU A 132 12.93 10.31 12.85
C GLU A 132 13.80 9.37 12.00
N PRO A 133 15.10 9.25 12.32
CA PRO A 133 16.02 8.43 11.54
C PRO A 133 15.53 6.98 11.49
N LEU A 134 15.67 6.37 10.31
CA LEU A 134 15.46 4.94 10.16
C LEU A 134 16.65 4.22 10.78
N GLU A 135 16.37 3.29 11.69
CA GLU A 135 17.41 2.46 12.28
C GLU A 135 17.81 1.37 11.28
N GLU A 136 19.03 0.81 11.38
CA GLU A 136 19.41 -0.36 10.57
C GLU A 136 18.39 -1.51 10.74
N SER A 137 17.84 -1.63 11.95
CA SER A 137 16.79 -2.59 12.26
C SER A 137 15.48 -2.37 11.48
N ASP A 138 15.22 -1.18 10.95
CA ASP A 138 14.03 -0.88 10.14
C ASP A 138 14.19 -1.38 8.69
N LEU A 139 15.43 -1.48 8.20
CA LEU A 139 15.76 -1.82 6.82
C LEU A 139 15.83 -3.35 6.59
N ILE A 140 16.00 -4.13 7.65
CA ILE A 140 16.12 -5.61 7.61
C ILE A 140 14.72 -6.26 7.59
N ALA A 141 13.70 -5.56 7.08
CA ALA A 141 12.31 -6.06 7.16
C ALA A 141 11.93 -6.99 6.01
N GLU A 142 12.55 -6.93 4.84
CA GLU A 142 12.23 -7.84 3.72
C GLU A 142 13.47 -8.24 2.89
N ASP A 143 13.79 -9.54 2.92
CA ASP A 143 14.38 -10.24 1.77
C ASP A 143 13.40 -10.11 0.60
N PHE A 144 13.77 -9.36 -0.43
CA PHE A 144 13.02 -9.37 -1.69
C PHE A 144 13.14 -10.77 -2.32
N PRO A 145 12.05 -11.54 -2.54
CA PRO A 145 12.14 -12.72 -3.36
C PRO A 145 12.38 -12.29 -4.81
N THR A 146 13.63 -12.40 -5.26
CA THR A 146 13.98 -12.46 -6.68
C THR A 146 13.12 -13.57 -7.30
N SER A 147 12.18 -13.17 -8.17
CA SER A 147 11.41 -13.99 -9.11
C SER A 147 11.62 -15.52 -8.98
N THR A 148 10.72 -16.25 -8.29
CA THR A 148 10.09 -17.53 -8.73
C THR A 148 9.06 -18.03 -7.68
N GLN A 149 7.76 -17.95 -8.02
CA GLN A 149 6.63 -18.79 -7.51
C GLN A 149 6.21 -18.80 -6.00
N PRO A 150 4.95 -19.19 -5.69
CA PRO A 150 4.06 -18.34 -4.89
C PRO A 150 3.89 -18.76 -3.43
N ARG A 151 3.88 -17.78 -2.51
CA ARG A 151 3.10 -17.86 -1.26
C ARG A 151 2.94 -16.48 -0.61
N ALA A 152 1.69 -16.24 -0.15
CA ALA A 152 1.15 -15.04 0.49
C ALA A 152 1.06 -13.79 -0.41
N GLN A 153 -0.18 -13.43 -0.78
CA GLN A 153 -0.46 -12.22 -1.56
C GLN A 153 -0.41 -11.01 -0.62
N GLU A 154 0.70 -10.29 -0.66
CA GLU A 154 0.73 -8.86 -0.34
C GLU A 154 0.38 -8.10 -1.63
N LYS A 155 -0.65 -7.24 -1.58
CA LYS A 155 -1.14 -6.49 -2.73
C LYS A 155 -1.42 -5.07 -2.31
N THR A 156 -0.79 -4.13 -3.01
CA THR A 156 -0.54 -2.79 -2.46
C THR A 156 -0.86 -1.68 -3.46
N LEU A 157 -1.53 -0.63 -2.97
CA LEU A 157 -1.84 0.64 -3.65
C LEU A 157 -0.94 1.76 -3.16
#